data_AF-A0A1C3Y8K6-F1
#
_entry.id   AF-A0A1C3Y8K6-F1
#
_cell.length_a   1.000
_cell.length_b   1.000
_cell.length_c   1.000
_cell.angle_alpha   90.00
_cell.angle_beta   90.00
_cell.angle_gamma   90.00
#
_symmetry.space_group_name_H-M   'P 1'
#
loop_
_entity.id
_entity.type
_entity.pdbx_description
1 polymer ?
#
loop_
_entity_poly.entity_id
_entity_poly.type
_entity_poly.pdbx_seq_one_letter_code
_entity_poly.pdbx_strand_id
1 'polypeptide(L)'
;MLQSNSERLYTAPMRLRADIFVSSILRRVFANGDFAAVEKKGAEEAGAIFIRQHFRDGLETLYAPAPQTAFGEDEVRDRLFEIRLARSEPQAVRAMLERERRFDPDLWIVELEAEELGDVIPLAGES
;
A
#
# COMPACT_ATOMS: atom_id res chain seq x y z
N MET A 1 -24.56 21.03 38.83
CA MET A 1 -23.95 19.68 38.67
C MET A 1 -24.80 18.92 37.65
N LEU A 2 -24.16 18.06 36.84
CA LEU A 2 -24.66 17.33 35.66
C LEU A 2 -24.26 17.96 34.31
N GLN A 3 -22.96 17.82 34.00
CA GLN A 3 -22.52 17.69 32.61
C GLN A 3 -23.07 16.35 32.11
N SER A 4 -24.05 16.38 31.21
CA SER A 4 -24.53 15.17 30.54
C SER A 4 -23.59 14.86 29.39
N ASN A 5 -22.88 13.75 29.57
CA ASN A 5 -21.87 13.17 28.71
C ASN A 5 -22.43 12.92 27.30
N SER A 6 -21.89 13.60 26.29
CA SER A 6 -22.15 13.28 24.88
C SER A 6 -21.39 11.99 24.56
N GLU A 7 -22.12 10.88 24.43
CA GLU A 7 -21.59 9.63 23.90
C GLU A 7 -21.14 9.85 22.46
N ARG A 8 -19.81 10.01 22.28
CA ARG A 8 -19.17 9.78 21.00
C ARG A 8 -19.37 8.31 20.64
N LEU A 9 -20.31 8.04 19.75
CA LEU A 9 -20.47 6.74 19.10
C LEU A 9 -19.11 6.34 18.51
N TYR A 10 -18.61 5.17 18.91
CA TYR A 10 -17.37 4.58 18.44
C TYR A 10 -17.50 4.28 16.94
N THR A 11 -17.15 5.25 16.08
CA THR A 11 -16.76 4.94 14.70
C THR A 11 -15.40 4.29 14.81
N ALA A 12 -15.35 2.95 14.83
CA ALA A 12 -14.09 2.26 14.55
C ALA A 12 -13.56 2.82 13.23
N PRO A 13 -12.30 3.28 13.14
CA PRO A 13 -11.78 3.86 11.91
C PRO A 13 -11.93 2.83 10.80
N MET A 14 -12.88 3.09 9.88
CA MET A 14 -13.18 2.21 8.77
C MET A 14 -12.05 2.34 7.76
N ARG A 15 -11.04 1.47 7.88
CA ARG A 15 -10.03 1.30 6.84
C ARG A 15 -10.60 0.49 5.69
N LEU A 16 -10.34 0.91 4.45
CA LEU A 16 -10.71 0.14 3.26
C LEU A 16 -10.08 -1.26 3.28
N ARG A 17 -10.88 -2.28 2.95
CA ARG A 17 -10.39 -3.67 2.83
C ARG A 17 -9.27 -3.75 1.78
N ALA A 18 -8.30 -4.63 2.02
CA ALA A 18 -7.12 -4.80 1.17
C ALA A 18 -7.49 -5.15 -0.27
N ASP A 19 -8.43 -6.09 -0.45
CA ASP A 19 -8.92 -6.53 -1.75
C ASP A 19 -9.55 -5.38 -2.57
N ILE A 20 -10.34 -4.52 -1.93
CA ILE A 20 -10.95 -3.36 -2.58
C ILE A 20 -9.87 -2.33 -2.94
N PHE A 21 -8.93 -2.07 -2.03
CA PHE A 21 -7.82 -1.14 -2.27
C PHE A 21 -6.94 -1.60 -3.44
N VAL A 22 -6.51 -2.87 -3.45
CA VAL A 22 -5.75 -3.47 -4.55
C VAL A 22 -6.54 -3.35 -5.85
N SER A 23 -7.83 -3.71 -5.85
CA SER A 23 -8.67 -3.58 -7.04
C SER A 23 -8.77 -2.14 -7.56
N SER A 24 -8.72 -1.14 -6.68
CA SER A 24 -8.71 0.27 -7.08
C SER A 24 -7.39 0.66 -7.77
N ILE A 25 -6.25 0.19 -7.27
CA ILE A 25 -4.93 0.41 -7.89
C ILE A 25 -4.93 -0.18 -9.31
N LEU A 26 -5.30 -1.45 -9.47
CA LEU A 26 -5.29 -2.10 -10.79
C LEU A 26 -6.12 -1.30 -11.79
N ARG A 27 -7.35 -0.88 -11.41
CA ARG A 27 -8.22 -0.11 -12.30
C ARG A 27 -7.61 1.23 -12.70
N ARG A 28 -6.97 1.95 -11.78
CA ARG A 28 -6.36 3.25 -12.05
C ARG A 28 -5.14 3.12 -12.97
N VAL A 29 -4.30 2.12 -12.73
CA VAL A 29 -3.12 1.84 -13.58
C VAL A 29 -3.57 1.46 -15.00
N PHE A 30 -4.56 0.58 -15.13
CA PHE A 30 -5.12 0.25 -16.45
C PHE A 30 -5.77 1.45 -17.15
N ALA A 31 -6.41 2.35 -16.40
CA ALA A 31 -6.99 3.57 -16.97
C ALA A 31 -5.91 4.52 -17.53
N ASN A 32 -4.69 4.47 -17.00
CA ASN A 32 -3.54 5.19 -17.52
C ASN A 32 -2.88 4.51 -18.74
N GLY A 33 -3.35 3.32 -19.13
CA GLY A 33 -2.77 2.53 -20.23
C GLY A 33 -1.55 1.69 -19.83
N ASP A 34 -1.21 1.68 -18.55
CA ASP A 34 -0.13 0.90 -17.96
C ASP A 34 -0.62 -0.49 -17.53
N PHE A 35 0.30 -1.36 -17.10
CA PHE A 35 -0.02 -2.72 -16.69
C PHE A 35 0.06 -2.91 -15.18
N ALA A 36 -0.87 -3.69 -14.61
CA ALA A 36 -0.89 -4.06 -13.20
C ALA A 36 -1.37 -5.49 -13.01
N ALA A 37 -0.76 -6.22 -12.08
CA ALA A 37 -1.21 -7.56 -11.70
C ALA A 37 -0.98 -7.84 -10.21
N VAL A 38 -1.73 -8.82 -9.70
CA VAL A 38 -1.52 -9.36 -8.35
C VAL A 38 -0.62 -10.57 -8.47
N GLU A 39 0.62 -10.45 -8.00
CA GLU A 39 1.57 -11.58 -7.94
C GLU A 39 1.19 -12.54 -6.81
N LYS A 40 0.84 -11.98 -5.65
CA LYS A 40 0.42 -12.75 -4.49
C LYS A 40 -0.80 -12.12 -3.83
N LYS A 41 -1.82 -12.95 -3.64
CA LYS A 41 -2.98 -12.63 -2.81
C LYS A 41 -2.66 -12.88 -1.34
N GLY A 42 -3.12 -11.95 -0.50
CA GLY A 42 -3.02 -12.00 0.96
C GLY A 42 -4.40 -11.98 1.62
N ALA A 43 -4.45 -11.68 2.91
CA ALA A 43 -5.70 -11.53 3.66
C ALA A 43 -6.54 -10.35 3.10
N GLU A 44 -7.81 -10.61 2.78
CA GLU A 44 -8.65 -9.66 2.04
C GLU A 44 -8.98 -8.39 2.82
N GLU A 45 -9.12 -8.48 4.15
CA GLU A 45 -9.54 -7.34 4.96
C GLU A 45 -8.34 -6.47 5.37
N ALA A 46 -7.35 -7.08 6.01
CA ALA A 46 -6.31 -6.35 6.72
C ALA A 46 -4.88 -6.59 6.22
N GLY A 47 -4.68 -7.45 5.21
CA GLY A 47 -3.34 -7.84 4.74
C GLY A 47 -2.45 -6.65 4.40
N ALA A 48 -1.17 -6.74 4.75
CA ALA A 48 -0.15 -5.80 4.32
C ALA A 48 -0.05 -5.80 2.79
N ILE A 49 0.13 -4.64 2.16
CA ILE A 49 0.23 -4.54 0.70
C ILE A 49 1.62 -4.05 0.36
N PHE A 50 2.35 -4.82 -0.42
CA PHE A 50 3.59 -4.41 -1.04
C PHE A 50 3.35 -4.19 -2.53
N ILE A 51 3.94 -3.13 -3.06
CA ILE A 51 3.79 -2.79 -4.47
C ILE A 51 5.18 -2.70 -5.08
N ARG A 52 5.42 -3.43 -6.16
CA ARG A 52 6.65 -3.32 -6.94
C ARG A 52 6.35 -2.69 -8.30
N GLN A 53 7.05 -1.60 -8.60
CA GLN A 53 6.97 -0.90 -9.87
C GLN A 53 8.16 -1.30 -10.72
N HIS A 54 7.90 -1.77 -11.94
CA HIS A 54 8.88 -2.09 -12.96
C HIS A 54 9.04 -0.92 -13.93
N PHE A 55 10.28 -0.48 -14.13
CA PHE A 55 10.62 0.53 -15.12
C PHE A 55 11.16 -0.12 -16.40
N ARG A 56 11.10 0.61 -17.51
CA ARG A 56 11.57 0.13 -18.82
C ARG A 56 13.06 -0.12 -18.91
N ASP A 57 13.85 0.46 -18.01
CA ASP A 57 15.29 0.24 -17.92
C ASP A 57 15.66 -0.99 -17.06
N GLY A 58 14.66 -1.74 -16.59
CA GLY A 58 14.86 -2.98 -15.82
C GLY A 58 15.04 -2.78 -14.32
N LEU A 59 15.04 -1.54 -13.84
CA LEU A 59 15.05 -1.25 -12.41
C LEU A 59 13.65 -1.37 -11.81
N GLU A 60 13.60 -1.51 -10.49
CA GLU A 60 12.37 -1.67 -9.73
C GLU A 60 12.33 -0.74 -8.51
N THR A 61 11.16 -0.18 -8.22
CA THR A 61 10.89 0.50 -6.94
C THR A 61 9.94 -0.36 -6.12
N LEU A 62 10.29 -0.58 -4.85
CA LEU A 62 9.47 -1.30 -3.88
C LEU A 62 8.83 -0.30 -2.91
N TYR A 63 7.51 -0.31 -2.87
CA TYR A 63 6.70 0.41 -1.90
C TYR A 63 6.21 -0.56 -0.82
N ALA A 64 6.37 -0.17 0.44
CA ALA A 64 5.94 -0.94 1.60
C ALA A 64 4.89 -0.15 2.40
N PRO A 65 4.05 -0.80 3.22
CA PRO A 65 3.15 -0.09 4.11
C PRO A 65 3.93 0.84 5.04
N ALA A 66 3.51 2.11 5.13
CA ALA A 66 4.13 3.07 6.03
C ALA A 66 3.90 2.64 7.50
N PRO A 67 4.87 2.90 8.40
CA PRO A 67 4.73 2.59 9.81
C PRO A 67 3.58 3.40 10.43
N GLN A 68 2.96 2.86 11.50
CA GLN A 68 1.83 3.52 12.17
C GLN A 68 2.16 4.92 12.73
N THR A 69 3.44 5.22 12.95
CA THR A 69 3.93 6.55 13.39
C THR A 69 3.84 7.62 12.30
N ALA A 70 3.59 7.24 11.06
CA ALA A 70 3.44 8.17 9.94
C ALA A 70 2.02 8.73 9.80
N PHE A 71 1.05 8.24 10.57
CA PHE A 71 -0.34 8.71 10.55
C PHE A 71 -0.55 9.80 11.61
N GLY A 72 -1.20 10.90 11.23
CA GLY A 72 -1.69 11.90 12.19
C GLY A 72 -2.77 11.32 13.12
N GLU A 73 -2.88 11.82 14.36
CA GLU A 73 -3.84 11.33 15.37
C GLU A 73 -5.32 11.40 14.92
N ASP A 74 -5.63 12.26 13.94
CA ASP A 74 -6.98 12.50 13.39
C ASP A 74 -7.17 12.05 11.93
N GLU A 75 -6.15 11.45 11.30
CA GLU A 75 -6.29 10.98 9.92
C GLU A 75 -7.02 9.63 9.89
N VAL A 76 -8.00 9.53 8.97
CA VAL A 76 -8.57 8.23 8.59
C VAL A 76 -7.39 7.30 8.30
N ARG A 77 -7.39 6.10 8.90
CA ARG A 77 -6.32 5.10 8.78
C ARG A 77 -6.26 4.51 7.36
N ASP A 78 -6.08 5.36 6.37
CA ASP A 78 -5.88 4.97 4.99
C ASP A 78 -4.55 4.23 4.85
N ARG A 79 -4.36 3.55 3.73
CA ARG A 79 -3.15 2.77 3.49
C ARG A 79 -2.11 3.69 2.89
N LEU A 80 -1.24 4.25 3.73
CA LEU A 80 -0.05 4.99 3.27
C LEU A 80 1.12 4.06 2.99
N PHE A 81 1.96 4.47 2.06
CA PHE A 81 3.13 3.72 1.63
C PHE A 81 4.41 4.54 1.80
N GLU A 82 5.52 3.84 2.04
CA GLU A 82 6.85 4.41 1.96
C GLU A 82 7.64 3.74 0.84
N ILE A 83 8.60 4.47 0.27
CA ILE A 83 9.56 3.88 -0.67
C ILE A 83 10.60 3.11 0.14
N ARG A 84 10.54 1.78 0.09
CA ARG A 84 11.49 0.91 0.79
C ARG A 84 12.78 0.72 0.01
N LEU A 85 12.68 0.60 -1.31
CA LEU A 85 13.81 0.56 -2.25
C LEU A 85 13.43 1.39 -3.47
N ALA A 86 14.27 2.36 -3.85
CA ALA A 86 14.05 3.18 -5.03
C ALA A 86 14.97 2.71 -6.16
N ARG A 87 14.42 2.55 -7.37
CA ARG A 87 15.19 2.35 -8.62
C ARG A 87 16.33 1.33 -8.45
N SER A 88 16.00 0.20 -7.83
CA SER A 88 16.93 -0.84 -7.40
C SER A 88 16.89 -2.04 -8.33
N GLU A 89 17.93 -2.86 -8.29
CA GLU A 89 17.99 -4.09 -9.08
C GLU A 89 16.87 -5.07 -8.67
N PRO A 90 16.24 -5.77 -9.63
CA PRO A 90 15.18 -6.75 -9.37
C PRO A 90 15.54 -7.80 -8.32
N GLN A 91 16.82 -8.19 -8.25
CA GLN A 91 17.28 -9.17 -7.26
C GLN A 91 17.19 -8.63 -5.83
N ALA A 92 17.48 -7.35 -5.61
CA ALA A 92 17.39 -6.71 -4.30
C ALA A 92 15.93 -6.60 -3.85
N VAL A 93 15.03 -6.21 -4.76
CA VAL A 93 13.58 -6.13 -4.50
C VAL A 93 13.02 -7.51 -4.16
N ARG A 94 13.33 -8.55 -4.96
CA ARG A 94 12.92 -9.93 -4.66
C ARG A 94 13.44 -10.42 -3.32
N ALA A 95 14.70 -10.15 -2.99
CA ALA A 95 15.28 -10.55 -1.72
C ALA A 95 14.59 -9.88 -0.52
N MET A 96 14.15 -8.62 -0.66
CA MET A 96 13.35 -7.93 0.35
C MET A 96 11.96 -8.55 0.48
N LEU A 97 11.23 -8.73 -0.63
CA LEU A 97 9.91 -9.34 -0.64
C LEU A 97 9.89 -10.75 -0.03
N GLU A 98 10.92 -11.55 -0.30
CA GLU A 98 11.07 -12.88 0.30
C GLU A 98 11.25 -12.84 1.82
N ARG A 99 11.88 -11.80 2.38
CA ARG A 99 11.99 -11.61 3.83
C ARG A 99 10.63 -11.24 4.43
N GLU A 100 9.94 -10.28 3.81
CA GLU A 100 8.62 -9.84 4.26
C GLU A 100 7.60 -10.98 4.18
N ARG A 101 7.66 -11.81 3.13
CA ARG A 101 6.78 -12.98 2.97
C ARG A 101 6.99 -14.06 4.03
N ARG A 102 8.22 -14.21 4.54
CA ARG A 102 8.50 -15.11 5.68
C ARG A 102 7.97 -14.56 6.99
N PHE A 103 7.94 -13.24 7.13
CA PHE A 103 7.44 -12.57 8.32
C PHE A 103 5.91 -12.53 8.35
N ASP A 104 5.28 -12.16 7.23
CA ASP A 104 3.84 -12.10 7.05
C ASP A 104 3.42 -12.90 5.79
N PRO A 105 2.99 -14.17 5.93
CA PRO A 105 2.54 -14.98 4.81
C PRO A 105 1.22 -14.48 4.18
N ASP A 106 0.48 -13.61 4.88
CA ASP A 106 -0.81 -13.07 4.47
C ASP A 106 -0.71 -11.69 3.80
N LEU A 107 0.50 -11.26 3.44
CA LEU A 107 0.71 -10.06 2.64
C LEU A 107 0.24 -10.22 1.19
N TRP A 108 -0.07 -9.09 0.57
CA TRP A 108 -0.30 -8.92 -0.86
C TRP A 108 0.97 -8.41 -1.54
N ILE A 109 1.23 -8.92 -2.75
CA ILE A 109 2.24 -8.34 -3.65
C ILE A 109 1.54 -7.97 -4.95
N VAL A 110 1.63 -6.68 -5.30
CA VAL A 110 1.09 -6.11 -6.53
C VAL A 110 2.25 -5.65 -7.39
N GLU A 111 2.27 -6.06 -8.65
CA GLU A 111 3.24 -5.60 -9.63
C GLU A 111 2.61 -4.58 -10.57
N LEU A 112 3.32 -3.48 -10.80
CA LEU A 112 2.94 -2.42 -11.71
C LEU A 112 4.06 -2.24 -12.73
N GLU A 113 3.72 -2.16 -14.01
CA GLU A 113 4.64 -1.76 -15.06
C GLU A 113 4.17 -0.41 -15.59
N ALA A 114 4.79 0.65 -15.07
CA ALA A 114 4.41 2.05 -15.30
C ALA A 114 5.65 2.94 -15.08
N GLU A 115 5.78 4.00 -15.86
CA GLU A 115 6.85 5.00 -15.67
C GLU A 115 6.54 5.92 -14.48
N GLU A 116 5.30 6.37 -14.38
CA GLU A 116 4.81 7.29 -13.36
C GLU A 116 3.55 6.72 -12.72
N LEU A 117 3.46 6.81 -11.38
CA LEU A 117 2.29 6.35 -10.64
C LEU A 117 1.35 7.49 -10.24
N GLY A 118 1.76 8.76 -10.36
CA GLY A 118 0.95 9.90 -9.95
C GLY A 118 0.40 9.72 -8.53
N ASP A 119 -0.91 9.90 -8.37
CA ASP A 119 -1.63 9.73 -7.10
C ASP A 119 -2.17 8.30 -6.88
N VAL A 120 -1.77 7.32 -7.71
CA VAL A 120 -2.25 5.93 -7.65
C VAL A 120 -2.00 5.30 -6.29
N ILE A 121 -0.84 5.60 -5.72
CA ILE A 121 -0.42 5.11 -4.40
C ILE A 121 -0.19 6.34 -3.51
N PRO A 122 -0.89 6.47 -2.37
CA PRO A 122 -0.65 7.56 -1.45
C PRO A 122 0.64 7.29 -0.65
N LEU A 123 1.62 8.19 -0.76
CA LEU A 123 2.90 8.09 -0.06
C LEU A 123 2.88 8.86 1.26
N ALA A 124 3.54 8.31 2.28
CA ALA A 124 3.74 9.00 3.55
C ALA A 124 4.75 10.15 3.37
N GLY A 125 4.37 11.34 3.81
CA GLY A 125 5.23 12.54 3.77
C GLY A 125 5.05 13.45 2.56
N GLU A 126 4.09 13.17 1.67
CA GLU A 126 3.62 14.14 0.69
C GLU A 126 2.44 14.92 1.30
N SER A 127 2.71 16.14 1.78
CA SER A 127 1.71 17.12 2.27
C SER A 127 1.61 18.30 1.33
#